data_AF-A0A485N768-F1
#
_entry.id   AF-A0A485N768-F1
#
_cell.length_a   1.000
_cell.length_b   1.000
_cell.length_c   1.000
_cell.angle_alpha   90.00
_cell.angle_beta   90.00
_cell.angle_gamma   90.00
#
_symmetry.space_group_name_H-M   'P 1'
#
loop_
_entity.id
_entity.type
_entity.pdbx_description
1 polymer ?
#
loop_
_entity_poly.entity_id
_entity_poly.type
_entity_poly.pdbx_seq_one_letter_code
_entity_poly.pdbx_strand_id
1 'polypeptide(L)'
;MAKVSKVLQNPEESPTDFYERLCKAFRVHTPFDLEAPKNQCMVNAAFMGQAQGDIRQKLQKLEGFPGKNATELLEITNKIFVNQDRAARKEAN
;
A
#
# COMPACT_ATOMS: atom_id res chain seq x y z
N MET A 1 -7.28 -2.05 -19.13
CA MET A 1 -5.81 -1.94 -18.90
C MET A 1 -5.53 -0.70 -18.05
N ALA A 2 -5.41 -0.82 -16.73
CA ALA A 2 -5.11 0.32 -15.85
C ALA A 2 -3.59 0.50 -15.72
N LYS A 3 -3.06 1.65 -16.14
CA LYS A 3 -1.65 2.02 -15.93
C LYS A 3 -1.34 2.02 -14.43
N VAL A 4 -0.16 1.54 -14.03
CA VAL A 4 0.28 1.44 -12.61
C VAL A 4 -0.02 2.70 -11.79
N SER A 5 0.24 3.88 -12.37
CA SER A 5 0.03 5.18 -11.72
C SER A 5 -1.44 5.52 -11.44
N LYS A 6 -2.39 4.80 -12.04
CA LYS A 6 -3.84 5.00 -11.85
C LYS A 6 -4.43 4.06 -10.80
N VAL A 7 -3.63 3.17 -10.22
CA VAL A 7 -4.07 2.22 -9.20
C VAL A 7 -4.04 2.92 -7.84
N LEU A 8 -5.10 3.64 -7.47
CA LEU A 8 -5.22 4.29 -6.16
C LEU A 8 -5.96 3.38 -5.17
N GLN A 9 -5.59 3.42 -3.89
CA GLN A 9 -6.28 2.66 -2.84
C GLN A 9 -7.69 3.22 -2.63
N ASN A 10 -8.71 2.36 -2.56
CA ASN A 10 -10.05 2.82 -2.19
C ASN A 10 -10.18 2.97 -0.66
N PRO A 11 -11.05 3.84 -0.14
CA PRO A 11 -11.21 4.05 1.31
C PRO A 11 -11.56 2.79 2.11
N GLU A 12 -12.30 1.87 1.50
CA GLU A 12 -12.75 0.61 2.11
C GLU A 12 -11.85 -0.58 1.72
N GLU A 13 -10.90 -0.38 0.80
CA GLU A 13 -10.03 -1.44 0.32
C GLU A 13 -8.89 -1.65 1.31
N SER A 14 -8.71 -2.91 1.71
CA SER A 14 -7.63 -3.26 2.63
C SER A 14 -6.26 -2.95 2.00
N PRO A 15 -5.25 -2.59 2.81
CA PRO A 15 -3.89 -2.39 2.31
C PRO A 15 -3.35 -3.61 1.55
N THR A 16 -3.70 -4.82 1.96
CA THR A 16 -3.31 -6.06 1.27
C THR A 16 -3.93 -6.15 -0.13
N ASP A 17 -5.25 -5.96 -0.25
CA ASP A 17 -5.95 -6.04 -1.54
C ASP A 17 -5.41 -4.99 -2.52
N PHE A 18 -5.17 -3.78 -2.00
CA PHE A 18 -4.56 -2.70 -2.75
C PHE A 18 -3.16 -3.07 -3.27
N TYR A 19 -2.31 -3.64 -2.41
CA TYR A 19 -0.96 -4.07 -2.78
C TYR A 19 -0.98 -5.16 -3.85
N GLU A 20 -1.89 -6.13 -3.75
CA GLU A 20 -2.05 -7.17 -4.77
C GLU A 20 -2.47 -6.58 -6.12
N ARG A 21 -3.40 -5.62 -6.12
CA ARG A 21 -3.84 -4.94 -7.34
C ARG A 21 -2.71 -4.13 -7.97
N LEU A 22 -1.86 -3.51 -7.15
CA LEU A 22 -0.62 -2.86 -7.59
C LEU A 22 0.33 -3.87 -8.25
N CYS A 23 0.61 -5.00 -7.59
CA CYS A 23 1.45 -6.05 -8.14
C CYS A 23 0.93 -6.55 -9.49
N LYS A 24 -0.39 -6.80 -9.59
CA LYS A 24 -1.05 -7.20 -10.85
C LYS A 24 -0.86 -6.15 -11.94
N ALA A 25 -1.01 -4.86 -11.62
CA ALA A 25 -0.79 -3.79 -12.60
C ALA A 25 0.68 -3.71 -13.04
N PHE A 26 1.63 -3.85 -12.12
CA PHE A 26 3.05 -3.89 -12.47
C PHE A 26 3.39 -5.06 -13.39
N ARG A 27 2.87 -6.27 -13.12
CA ARG A 27 3.07 -7.46 -13.98
C ARG A 27 2.53 -7.26 -15.39
N VAL A 28 1.40 -6.54 -15.54
CA VAL A 28 0.74 -6.35 -16.84
C VAL A 28 1.35 -5.19 -17.62
N HIS A 29 1.78 -4.12 -16.95
CA HIS A 29 2.15 -2.85 -17.60
C HIS A 29 3.64 -2.55 -17.59
N THR A 30 4.47 -3.37 -16.94
CA THR A 30 5.91 -3.18 -16.91
C THR A 30 6.64 -4.45 -17.32
N PRO A 31 7.76 -4.35 -18.06
CA PRO A 31 8.60 -5.51 -18.40
C PRO A 31 9.49 -5.94 -17.22
N PHE A 32 9.30 -5.38 -16.03
CA PHE A 32 10.16 -5.63 -14.88
C PHE A 32 9.78 -6.92 -14.15
N ASP A 33 10.79 -7.71 -13.79
CA ASP A 33 10.61 -8.85 -12.90
C ASP A 33 10.39 -8.37 -11.46
N LEU A 34 9.18 -8.60 -10.92
CA LEU A 34 8.84 -8.17 -9.56
C LEU A 34 9.48 -9.02 -8.45
N GLU A 35 10.11 -10.14 -8.80
CA GLU A 35 10.87 -10.97 -7.85
C GLU A 35 12.28 -10.41 -7.61
N ALA A 36 12.78 -9.55 -8.51
CA ALA A 36 14.05 -8.86 -8.34
C ALA A 36 13.94 -7.81 -7.21
N PRO A 37 14.85 -7.79 -6.21
CA PRO A 37 14.80 -6.85 -5.09
C PRO A 37 14.73 -5.37 -5.50
N LYS A 38 15.42 -5.01 -6.59
CA LYS A 38 15.44 -3.65 -7.16
C LYS A 38 14.05 -3.19 -7.63
N ASN A 39 13.23 -4.11 -8.12
CA ASN A 39 11.90 -3.81 -8.65
C ASN A 39 10.83 -3.83 -7.54
N GLN A 40 11.05 -4.58 -6.45
CA GLN A 40 10.20 -4.47 -5.25
C GLN A 40 10.23 -3.05 -4.65
N CYS A 41 11.38 -2.37 -4.66
CA CYS A 41 11.45 -0.97 -4.21
C CYS A 41 10.49 -0.05 -4.99
N MET A 42 10.26 -0.32 -6.27
CA MET A 42 9.34 0.45 -7.11
C MET A 42 7.87 0.21 -6.72
N VAL A 43 7.51 -1.05 -6.44
CA VAL A 43 6.16 -1.41 -5.98
C VAL A 43 5.89 -0.77 -4.61
N ASN A 44 6.87 -0.82 -3.70
CA ASN A 44 6.76 -0.20 -2.38
C ASN A 44 6.60 1.33 -2.50
N ALA A 45 7.37 1.98 -3.37
CA ALA A 45 7.26 3.42 -3.60
C ALA A 45 5.89 3.82 -4.16
N ALA A 46 5.38 3.03 -5.13
CA ALA A 46 4.06 3.26 -5.70
C ALA A 46 2.95 3.02 -4.66
N PHE A 47 3.06 1.97 -3.85
CA PHE A 47 2.13 1.70 -2.75
C PHE A 47 2.04 2.89 -1.79
N MET A 48 3.15 3.52 -1.41
CA MET A 48 3.13 4.73 -0.58
C MET A 48 2.46 5.92 -1.26
N GLY A 49 2.82 6.18 -2.52
CA GLY A 49 2.32 7.34 -3.25
C GLY A 49 0.83 7.24 -3.57
N GLN A 50 0.32 6.01 -3.70
CA GLN A 50 -1.03 5.72 -4.16
C GLN A 50 -1.98 5.25 -3.05
N ALA A 51 -1.47 4.95 -1.85
CA ALA A 51 -2.27 4.77 -0.64
C ALA A 51 -3.08 6.04 -0.33
N GLN A 52 -4.26 5.88 0.28
CA GLN A 52 -5.17 7.00 0.55
C GLN A 52 -5.39 7.23 2.04
N GLY A 53 -5.96 8.41 2.35
CA GLY A 53 -6.39 8.79 3.69
C GLY A 53 -5.29 8.77 4.75
N ASP A 54 -5.67 8.37 5.95
CA ASP A 54 -4.80 8.32 7.12
C ASP A 54 -3.68 7.28 6.99
N ILE A 55 -3.83 6.25 6.13
CA ILE A 55 -2.76 5.29 5.84
C ILE A 55 -1.58 6.03 5.20
N ARG A 56 -1.82 6.87 4.19
CA ARG A 56 -0.79 7.68 3.55
C ARG A 56 -0.13 8.64 4.54
N GLN A 57 -0.92 9.32 5.38
CA GLN A 57 -0.39 10.27 6.36
C GLN A 57 0.49 9.59 7.41
N LYS A 58 0.09 8.40 7.89
CA LYS A 58 0.86 7.65 8.89
C LYS A 58 2.09 7.01 8.25
N LEU A 59 2.00 6.51 7.01
CA LEU A 59 3.15 6.01 6.23
C LEU A 59 4.24 7.07 6.06
N GLN A 60 3.86 8.32 5.76
CA GLN A 60 4.82 9.42 5.62
C GLN A 60 5.55 9.79 6.92
N LYS A 61 4.98 9.45 8.08
CA LYS A 61 5.54 9.74 9.40
C LYS A 61 6.40 8.59 9.96
N LEU A 62 6.46 7.45 9.29
CA LEU A 62 7.32 6.33 9.70
C LEU A 62 8.78 6.62 9.34
N GLU A 63 9.59 6.94 10.35
CA GLU A 63 11.05 7.03 10.22
C GLU A 63 11.64 5.65 9.88
N GLY A 64 12.67 5.61 9.02
CA GLY A 64 13.37 4.37 8.65
C GLY A 64 12.66 3.50 7.60
N PHE A 65 11.69 4.06 6.88
CA PHE A 65 10.97 3.35 5.81
C PHE A 65 11.81 2.97 4.58
N PRO A 66 12.79 3.78 4.12
CA PRO A 66 13.71 3.40 3.05
C PRO A 66 14.62 2.27 3.55
N GLY A 67 14.14 1.03 3.45
CA GLY A 67 14.78 -0.15 4.03
C GLY A 67 13.79 -1.24 4.45
N LYS A 68 12.50 -0.91 4.58
CA LYS A 68 11.45 -1.90 4.89
C LYS A 68 11.05 -2.71 3.68
N ASN A 69 10.88 -4.01 3.88
CA ASN A 69 10.36 -4.92 2.86
C ASN A 69 8.82 -4.87 2.80
N ALA A 70 8.24 -5.40 1.72
CA ALA A 70 6.79 -5.35 1.48
C ALA A 70 5.96 -5.92 2.65
N THR A 71 6.41 -7.01 3.28
CA THR A 71 5.71 -7.64 4.40
C THR A 71 5.63 -6.69 5.60
N GLU A 72 6.73 -6.04 5.97
CA GLU A 72 6.73 -5.06 7.05
C GLU A 72 5.78 -3.88 6.75
N LEU A 73 5.70 -3.46 5.49
CA LEU A 73 4.79 -2.38 5.08
C LEU A 73 3.33 -2.79 5.23
N LEU A 74 3.01 -4.01 4.80
CA LEU A 74 1.68 -4.57 4.87
C LEU A 74 1.24 -4.75 6.33
N GLU A 75 2.12 -5.23 7.20
CA GLU A 75 1.79 -5.37 8.63
C GLU A 75 1.48 -4.02 9.29
N ILE A 76 2.28 -3.00 9.01
CA ILE A 76 2.08 -1.66 9.58
C ILE A 76 0.79 -1.03 9.03
N THR A 77 0.58 -1.09 7.72
CA THR A 77 -0.61 -0.51 7.08
C THR A 77 -1.89 -1.24 7.48
N ASN A 78 -1.87 -2.56 7.60
CA ASN A 78 -3.01 -3.34 8.07
C ASN A 78 -3.35 -2.99 9.53
N LYS A 79 -2.36 -2.82 10.42
CA LYS A 79 -2.61 -2.36 11.79
C LYS A 79 -3.28 -0.98 11.81
N ILE A 80 -2.85 -0.07 10.93
CA ILE A 80 -3.44 1.26 10.81
C ILE A 80 -4.89 1.18 10.34
N PHE A 81 -5.17 0.39 9.29
CA PHE A 81 -6.50 0.19 8.74
C PHE A 81 -7.47 -0.43 9.76
N VAL A 82 -7.04 -1.49 10.46
CA VAL A 82 -7.85 -2.13 11.51
C VAL A 82 -8.12 -1.19 12.68
N ASN A 83 -7.13 -0.39 13.09
CA ASN A 83 -7.33 0.59 14.15
C ASN A 83 -8.29 1.72 13.73
N GLN A 84 -8.31 2.11 12.45
CA GLN A 84 -9.28 3.06 11.91
C GLN A 84 -10.68 2.47 11.87
N ASP A 85 -10.86 1.26 11.33
CA ASP A 85 -12.15 0.57 11.30
C ASP A 85 -12.70 0.40 12.72
N ARG A 86 -11.84 0.05 13.69
CA ARG A 86 -12.23 -0.04 15.11
C ARG A 86 -12.60 1.32 15.73
N ALA A 87 -11.93 2.41 15.37
CA ALA A 87 -12.26 3.75 15.85
C ALA A 87 -13.58 4.24 15.25
N ALA A 88 -13.77 4.08 13.94
CA ALA A 88 -15.01 4.43 13.24
C ALA A 88 -16.22 3.66 13.80
N ARG A 89 -16.06 2.37 14.11
CA ARG A 89 -17.11 1.55 14.73
C ARG A 89 -17.42 1.96 16.18
N LYS A 90 -16.46 2.53 16.91
CA LYS A 90 -16.67 2.99 18.29
C LYS A 90 -17.37 4.35 18.36
N GLU A 91 -17.21 5.21 17.36
CA GLU A 91 -17.88 6.51 17.29
C GLU A 91 -19.32 6.42 16.75
N ALA A 92 -19.69 5.31 16.12
CA ALA A 92 -21.03 5.08 15.57
C ALA A 92 -22.04 4.46 16.57
N ASN A 93 -21.71 4.40 17.88
CA ASN A 93 -22.51 3.72 18.89
C ASN A 93 -22.74 4.53 20.16
#